data_AF-A0A6D0IDJ1-F1
#
_entry.id   AF-A0A6D0IDJ1-F1
#
_cell.length_a   1.000
_cell.length_b   1.000
_cell.length_c   1.000
_cell.angle_alpha   90.00
_cell.angle_beta   90.00
_cell.angle_gamma   90.00
#
_symmetry.space_group_name_H-M   'P 1'
#
loop_
_entity.id
_entity.type
_entity.pdbx_description
1 polymer ?
#
loop_
_entity_poly.entity_id
_entity_poly.type
_entity_poly.pdbx_seq_one_letter_code
_entity_poly.pdbx_strand_id
1 'polypeptide(L)'
;WAQMANLIPGKARAEYGEQRQYCPVCGSMPVSSMVQIGTTQGLRYLHCNLCETEWHVVRVKCSNCEQSGKLHYWSLDDEQAAIKAESCDDCGTYLKILYQEKEPKVEAVADDLASLVLDARMEQEGYARSSINPFLFPGEGE
;
A
#
# COMPACT_ATOMS: atom_id res chain seq x y z
N TRP A 1 17.54 -2.92 -7.02
CA TRP A 1 17.17 -1.70 -6.24
C TRP A 1 17.20 -1.92 -4.74
N ALA A 2 16.53 -2.93 -4.19
CA ALA A 2 16.58 -3.22 -2.74
C ALA A 2 18.03 -3.37 -2.19
N GLN A 3 18.89 -4.14 -2.88
CA GLN A 3 20.31 -4.26 -2.52
C GLN A 3 21.04 -2.91 -2.49
N MET A 4 20.76 -2.02 -3.46
CA MET A 4 21.39 -0.69 -3.51
C MET A 4 20.88 0.21 -2.39
N ALA A 5 19.59 0.17 -2.09
CA ALA A 5 18.99 0.93 -0.99
C ALA A 5 19.61 0.55 0.36
N ASN A 6 19.87 -0.75 0.59
CA ASN A 6 20.54 -1.24 1.80
C ASN A 6 21.98 -0.77 1.97
N LEU A 7 22.64 -0.28 0.90
CA LEU A 7 24.01 0.23 0.93
C LEU A 7 24.09 1.75 1.13
N ILE A 8 22.97 2.46 1.21
CA ILE A 8 22.97 3.91 1.41
C ILE A 8 23.46 4.23 2.83
N PRO A 9 24.52 5.06 3.00
CA PRO A 9 25.14 5.33 4.31
C PRO A 9 24.32 6.32 5.18
N GLY A 10 22.99 6.29 5.11
CA GLY A 10 22.11 7.23 5.80
C GLY A 10 20.68 6.72 5.95
N LYS A 11 19.84 7.50 6.65
CA LYS A 11 18.41 7.21 6.81
C LYS A 11 17.61 8.20 5.99
N ALA A 12 16.92 7.70 4.95
CA ALA A 12 15.91 8.49 4.27
C ALA A 12 14.74 8.75 5.23
N ARG A 13 14.14 9.95 5.13
CA ARG A 13 12.96 10.33 5.92
C ARG A 13 11.89 10.80 4.96
N ALA A 14 10.70 10.23 5.06
CA ALA A 14 9.53 10.80 4.40
C ALA A 14 9.15 12.10 5.13
N GLU A 15 9.22 13.23 4.45
CA GLU A 15 8.81 14.52 5.00
C GLU A 15 7.28 14.58 5.18
N TYR A 16 6.80 15.55 5.97
CA TYR A 16 5.37 15.81 6.13
C TYR A 16 4.90 16.78 5.05
N GLY A 17 3.78 16.47 4.39
CA GLY A 17 3.24 17.28 3.29
C GLY A 17 3.29 16.54 1.96
N GLU A 18 3.05 17.25 0.86
CA GLU A 18 2.95 16.70 -0.49
C GLU A 18 4.11 15.74 -0.85
N GLN A 19 3.84 14.72 -1.66
CA GLN A 19 4.78 13.67 -2.12
C GLN A 19 4.92 12.41 -1.24
N ARG A 20 4.14 12.24 -0.16
CA ARG A 20 4.17 11.00 0.66
C ARG A 20 3.72 9.74 -0.08
N GLN A 21 3.08 9.88 -1.23
CA GLN A 21 2.74 8.77 -2.10
C GLN A 21 3.98 8.12 -2.74
N TYR A 22 5.16 8.73 -2.62
CA TYR A 22 6.41 8.22 -3.18
C TYR A 22 7.42 7.78 -2.12
N CYS A 23 8.20 6.78 -2.48
CA CYS A 23 9.27 6.25 -1.67
C CYS A 23 10.37 7.33 -1.47
N PRO A 24 10.79 7.60 -0.22
CA PRO A 24 11.82 8.61 0.05
C PRO A 24 13.24 8.20 -0.39
N VAL A 25 13.42 6.97 -0.87
CA VAL A 25 14.71 6.45 -1.33
C VAL A 25 14.82 6.46 -2.85
N CYS A 26 13.80 5.97 -3.55
CA CYS A 26 13.86 5.80 -5.02
C CYS A 26 12.80 6.59 -5.79
N GLY A 27 11.88 7.28 -5.11
CA GLY A 27 10.79 8.03 -5.74
C GLY A 27 9.68 7.18 -6.36
N SER A 28 9.75 5.84 -6.25
CA SER A 28 8.70 4.96 -6.78
C SER A 28 7.45 4.93 -5.90
N MET A 29 6.34 4.45 -6.46
CA MET A 29 5.08 4.25 -5.73
C MET A 29 5.13 3.01 -4.82
N PRO A 30 4.27 2.91 -3.80
CA PRO A 30 4.14 1.69 -3.02
C PRO A 30 3.52 0.55 -3.85
N VAL A 31 3.77 -0.70 -3.46
CA VAL A 31 2.99 -1.86 -3.93
C VAL A 31 1.72 -2.00 -3.08
N SER A 32 1.86 -1.83 -1.77
CA SER A 32 0.80 -2.00 -0.78
C SER A 32 1.12 -1.24 0.52
N SER A 33 0.14 -1.20 1.42
CA SER A 33 0.28 -0.65 2.76
C SER A 33 0.31 -1.79 3.79
N MET A 34 1.17 -1.68 4.80
CA MET A 34 1.32 -2.64 5.88
C MET A 34 0.97 -1.99 7.23
N VAL A 35 0.11 -2.64 8.00
CA VAL A 35 -0.12 -2.32 9.41
C VAL A 35 0.65 -3.34 10.24
N GLN A 36 1.74 -2.90 10.84
CA GLN A 36 2.71 -3.79 11.48
C GLN A 36 2.37 -4.06 12.95
N ILE A 37 2.72 -5.26 13.42
CA ILE A 37 2.79 -5.57 14.85
C ILE A 37 4.18 -5.15 15.34
N GLY A 38 4.26 -4.11 16.16
CA GLY A 38 5.52 -3.61 16.72
C GLY A 38 5.36 -3.04 18.13
N THR A 39 6.41 -2.40 18.65
CA THR A 39 6.41 -1.71 19.95
C THR A 39 5.36 -0.61 20.05
N THR A 40 4.94 -0.05 18.91
CA THR A 40 3.73 0.77 18.79
C THR A 40 2.75 0.02 17.89
N GLN A 41 1.79 -0.68 18.49
CA GLN A 41 0.81 -1.45 17.74
C GLN A 41 0.03 -0.55 16.78
N GLY A 42 -0.15 -1.03 15.54
CA GLY A 42 -1.06 -0.40 14.59
C GLY A 42 -0.50 0.78 13.80
N LEU A 43 0.82 0.96 13.75
CA LEU A 43 1.45 1.89 12.82
C LEU A 43 1.32 1.38 11.37
N ARG A 44 0.99 2.30 10.48
CA ARG A 44 0.84 2.06 9.06
C ARG A 44 2.10 2.52 8.33
N TYR A 45 2.63 1.63 7.50
CA TYR A 45 3.73 1.89 6.58
C TYR A 45 3.28 1.60 5.15
N LEU A 46 3.81 2.36 4.20
CA LEU A 46 3.74 2.03 2.78
C LEU A 46 4.99 1.23 2.42
N HIS A 47 4.84 0.20 1.59
CA HIS A 47 5.95 -0.66 1.16
C HIS A 47 6.30 -0.35 -0.30
N CYS A 48 7.54 0.07 -0.57
CA CYS A 48 7.97 0.43 -1.92
C CYS A 48 7.94 -0.76 -2.87
N ASN A 49 7.40 -0.59 -4.07
CA ASN A 49 7.36 -1.65 -5.08
C ASN A 49 8.73 -1.97 -5.74
N LEU A 50 9.77 -1.17 -5.47
CA LEU A 50 11.04 -1.23 -6.19
C LEU A 50 12.23 -1.52 -5.27
N CYS A 51 12.37 -0.76 -4.18
CA CYS A 51 13.51 -0.87 -3.27
C CYS A 51 13.15 -1.42 -1.89
N GLU A 52 11.90 -1.87 -1.68
CA GLU A 52 11.39 -2.47 -0.43
C GLU A 52 11.49 -1.54 0.79
N THR A 53 11.80 -0.26 0.58
CA THR A 53 11.80 0.74 1.66
C THR A 53 10.39 0.94 2.17
N GLU A 54 10.24 0.90 3.48
CA GLU A 54 8.99 1.21 4.16
C GLU A 54 9.02 2.62 4.76
N TRP A 55 7.91 3.35 4.65
CA TRP A 55 7.80 4.67 5.27
C TRP A 55 6.41 4.89 5.88
N HIS A 56 6.39 5.59 7.01
CA HIS A 56 5.19 5.76 7.80
C HIS A 56 4.20 6.75 7.15
N VAL A 57 2.92 6.37 7.14
CA VAL A 57 1.80 7.25 6.78
C VAL A 57 0.73 7.15 7.86
N VAL A 58 0.12 8.29 8.20
CA VAL A 58 -0.93 8.34 9.21
C VAL A 58 -2.14 7.53 8.76
N ARG A 59 -2.67 6.68 9.65
CA ARG A 59 -3.69 5.68 9.34
C ARG A 59 -5.02 6.24 8.81
N VAL A 60 -5.33 7.48 9.13
CA VAL A 60 -6.56 8.18 8.70
C VAL A 60 -6.36 9.07 7.48
N LYS A 61 -5.25 8.94 6.75
CA LYS A 61 -4.98 9.70 5.52
C LYS A 61 -4.89 8.78 4.31
N CYS A 62 -5.42 9.22 3.17
CA CYS A 62 -5.21 8.59 1.89
C CYS A 62 -3.71 8.51 1.60
N SER A 63 -3.24 7.33 1.20
CA SER A 63 -1.85 7.10 0.78
C SER A 63 -1.45 7.85 -0.49
N ASN A 64 -2.42 8.34 -1.27
CA ASN A 64 -2.19 9.01 -2.55
C ASN A 64 -2.38 10.54 -2.47
N CYS A 65 -3.55 11.03 -2.06
CA CYS A 65 -3.88 12.48 -2.04
C CYS A 65 -3.82 13.13 -0.65
N GLU A 66 -3.44 12.37 0.39
CA GLU A 66 -3.37 12.79 1.80
C GLU A 66 -4.66 13.27 2.47
N GLN A 67 -5.78 13.30 1.76
CA GLN A 67 -7.07 13.64 2.35
C GLN A 67 -7.54 12.56 3.33
N SER A 68 -8.26 12.99 4.36
CA SER A 68 -8.73 12.11 5.44
C SER A 68 -10.25 11.94 5.48
N GLY A 69 -10.99 12.64 4.61
CA GLY A 69 -12.44 12.82 4.75
C GLY A 69 -13.30 11.66 4.24
N LYS A 70 -12.80 10.85 3.29
CA LYS A 70 -13.61 9.85 2.58
C LYS A 70 -12.80 8.59 2.27
N LEU A 71 -12.43 7.86 3.32
CA LEU A 71 -11.72 6.57 3.19
C LEU A 71 -12.67 5.42 3.52
N HIS A 72 -12.68 4.40 2.65
CA HIS A 72 -13.47 3.18 2.85
C HIS A 72 -12.55 1.95 2.84
N TYR A 73 -12.93 0.91 3.58
CA TYR A 73 -12.17 -0.32 3.69
C TYR A 73 -13.00 -1.49 3.20
N TRP A 74 -12.49 -2.20 2.20
CA TRP A 74 -13.18 -3.28 1.53
C TRP A 74 -12.48 -4.61 1.77
N SER A 75 -13.27 -5.64 2.05
CA SER A 75 -12.86 -7.04 2.17
C SER A 75 -13.89 -7.89 1.44
N LEU A 76 -13.46 -9.00 0.83
CA LEU A 76 -14.37 -9.85 0.05
C LEU A 76 -15.45 -10.49 0.93
N ASP A 77 -15.04 -11.16 2.01
CA ASP A 77 -15.95 -12.02 2.79
C ASP A 77 -15.94 -11.78 4.30
N ASP A 78 -14.87 -11.18 4.85
CA ASP A 78 -14.67 -11.07 6.30
C ASP A 78 -14.13 -9.69 6.70
N GLU A 79 -14.82 -9.01 7.63
CA GLU A 79 -14.34 -7.76 8.24
C GLU A 79 -13.02 -7.96 9.00
N GLN A 80 -12.68 -9.17 9.43
CA GLN A 80 -11.43 -9.51 10.09
C GLN A 80 -10.33 -9.97 9.12
N ALA A 81 -10.56 -9.88 7.81
CA ALA A 81 -9.57 -10.24 6.79
C ALA A 81 -8.23 -9.50 6.98
N ALA A 82 -7.14 -10.23 6.79
CA ALA A 82 -5.79 -9.69 6.85
C ALA A 82 -5.47 -8.76 5.69
N ILE A 83 -6.16 -8.88 4.56
CA ILE A 83 -5.96 -8.05 3.37
C ILE A 83 -7.27 -7.30 3.08
N LYS A 84 -7.17 -5.99 2.94
CA LYS A 84 -8.28 -5.11 2.57
C LYS A 84 -7.86 -4.15 1.47
N ALA A 85 -8.80 -3.51 0.80
CA ALA A 85 -8.55 -2.36 -0.05
C ALA A 85 -8.98 -1.09 0.69
N GLU A 86 -8.08 -0.12 0.81
CA GLU A 86 -8.42 1.24 1.24
C GLU A 86 -8.73 2.05 -0.01
N SER A 87 -9.99 2.48 -0.18
CA SER A 87 -10.40 3.38 -1.26
C SER A 87 -10.56 4.81 -0.77
N CYS A 88 -10.42 5.78 -1.68
CA CYS A 88 -10.57 7.19 -1.38
C CYS A 88 -11.47 7.89 -2.41
N ASP A 89 -12.58 8.46 -1.95
CA ASP A 89 -13.54 9.14 -2.85
C ASP A 89 -13.03 10.51 -3.31
N ASP A 90 -12.05 11.10 -2.62
CA ASP A 90 -11.50 12.41 -3.00
C ASP A 90 -10.61 12.33 -4.24
N CYS A 91 -9.92 11.19 -4.46
CA CYS A 91 -9.06 10.99 -5.63
C CYS A 91 -9.48 9.81 -6.52
N GLY A 92 -10.50 9.04 -6.13
CA GLY A 92 -11.00 7.89 -6.89
C GLY A 92 -10.00 6.74 -6.98
N THR A 93 -9.05 6.63 -6.03
CA THR A 93 -8.05 5.57 -6.05
C THR A 93 -8.17 4.62 -4.86
N TYR A 94 -7.58 3.44 -4.98
CA TYR A 94 -7.41 2.51 -3.88
C TYR A 94 -5.99 1.97 -3.78
N LEU A 95 -5.63 1.55 -2.56
CA LEU A 95 -4.41 0.82 -2.24
C LEU A 95 -4.75 -0.35 -1.30
N LYS A 96 -4.19 -1.54 -1.55
CA LYS A 96 -4.35 -2.63 -0.59
C LYS A 96 -3.61 -2.36 0.71
N ILE A 97 -4.26 -2.67 1.82
CA ILE A 97 -3.74 -2.57 3.17
C ILE A 97 -3.80 -3.92 3.86
N LEU A 98 -2.65 -4.34 4.39
CA LEU A 98 -2.43 -5.67 4.95
C LEU A 98 -2.15 -5.52 6.45
N TYR A 99 -2.76 -6.39 7.27
CA TYR A 99 -2.73 -6.31 8.72
C TYR A 99 -1.97 -7.51 9.30
N GLN A 100 -0.73 -7.27 9.75
CA GLN A 100 0.08 -8.32 10.37
C GLN A 100 -0.57 -8.90 11.63
N GLU A 101 -1.38 -8.11 12.35
CA GLU A 101 -2.14 -8.59 13.53
C GLU A 101 -3.06 -9.77 13.22
N LYS A 102 -3.60 -9.81 11.99
CA LYS A 102 -4.51 -10.86 11.54
C LYS A 102 -3.76 -12.05 10.95
N GLU A 103 -2.70 -11.77 10.19
CA GLU A 103 -1.81 -12.79 9.63
C GLU A 103 -0.35 -12.33 9.78
N PRO A 104 0.39 -12.83 10.79
CA PRO A 104 1.76 -12.39 11.06
C PRO A 104 2.74 -12.62 9.92
N LYS A 105 2.45 -13.53 8.99
CA LYS A 105 3.30 -13.85 7.84
C LYS A 105 2.89 -13.12 6.56
N VAL A 106 1.94 -12.20 6.63
CA VAL A 106 1.49 -11.44 5.47
C VAL A 106 2.63 -10.60 4.89
N GLU A 107 2.80 -10.65 3.57
CA GLU A 107 3.91 -10.11 2.82
C GLU A 107 3.40 -9.14 1.74
N ALA A 108 4.03 -7.96 1.66
CA ALA A 108 3.52 -6.82 0.92
C ALA A 108 3.35 -7.06 -0.59
N VAL A 109 4.24 -7.84 -1.21
CA VAL A 109 4.25 -8.09 -2.66
C VAL A 109 3.47 -9.35 -3.02
N ALA A 110 3.68 -10.44 -2.28
CA ALA A 110 3.10 -11.75 -2.54
C ALA A 110 1.61 -11.79 -2.24
N ASP A 111 1.17 -11.25 -1.09
CA ASP A 111 -0.26 -11.25 -0.74
C ASP A 111 -1.06 -10.21 -1.53
N ASP A 112 -0.38 -9.18 -2.06
CA ASP A 112 -0.97 -8.31 -3.07
C ASP A 112 -1.27 -9.09 -4.38
N LEU A 113 -0.36 -9.95 -4.85
CA LEU A 113 -0.61 -10.84 -5.99
C LEU A 113 -1.63 -11.95 -5.67
N ALA A 114 -1.65 -12.46 -4.44
CA ALA A 114 -2.57 -13.52 -4.05
C ALA A 114 -4.03 -13.03 -3.97
N SER A 115 -4.25 -11.72 -3.95
CA SER A 115 -5.56 -11.09 -3.74
C SER A 115 -6.08 -10.32 -4.95
N LEU A 116 -5.77 -10.75 -6.19
CA LEU A 116 -6.22 -10.08 -7.43
C LEU A 116 -7.74 -9.96 -7.57
N VAL A 117 -8.51 -10.87 -6.95
CA VAL A 117 -9.98 -10.80 -6.94
C VAL A 117 -10.46 -9.51 -6.28
N LEU A 118 -9.74 -9.01 -5.28
CA LEU A 118 -10.06 -7.73 -4.65
C LEU A 118 -9.81 -6.56 -5.60
N ASP A 119 -8.77 -6.60 -6.44
CA ASP A 119 -8.53 -5.57 -7.46
C ASP A 119 -9.69 -5.51 -8.47
N ALA A 120 -10.13 -6.68 -8.97
CA ALA A 120 -11.27 -6.77 -9.89
C ALA A 120 -12.56 -6.21 -9.26
N ARG A 121 -12.77 -6.44 -7.96
CA ARG A 121 -13.90 -5.87 -7.22
C ARG A 121 -13.80 -4.34 -7.12
N MET A 122 -12.61 -3.80 -6.84
CA MET A 122 -12.40 -2.35 -6.76
C MET A 122 -12.59 -1.65 -8.10
N GLU A 123 -12.18 -2.29 -9.20
CA GLU A 123 -12.40 -1.80 -10.55
C GLU A 123 -13.90 -1.72 -10.90
N GLN A 124 -14.68 -2.75 -10.52
CA GLN A 124 -16.15 -2.73 -10.69
C GLN A 124 -16.83 -1.60 -9.91
N GLU A 125 -16.29 -1.24 -8.75
CA GLU A 125 -16.76 -0.11 -7.94
C GLU A 125 -16.25 1.25 -8.46
N GLY A 126 -15.45 1.27 -9.52
CA GLY A 126 -15.00 2.48 -10.22
C GLY A 126 -13.73 3.12 -9.66
N TYR A 127 -12.95 2.41 -8.83
CA TYR A 127 -11.69 2.93 -8.30
C TYR A 127 -10.48 2.50 -9.13
N ALA A 128 -9.57 3.44 -9.36
CA ALA A 128 -8.28 3.17 -10.00
C ALA A 128 -7.23 2.74 -8.96
N ARG A 129 -6.33 1.85 -9.34
CA ARG A 129 -5.25 1.41 -8.45
C ARG A 129 -4.14 2.47 -8.41
N SER A 130 -3.73 2.91 -7.22
CA SER A 130 -2.62 3.88 -7.04
C SER A 130 -1.24 3.23 -6.85
N SER A 131 -1.17 1.90 -6.97
CA SER A 131 0.06 1.12 -6.86
C SER A 131 0.36 0.31 -8.12
N ILE A 132 1.61 -0.16 -8.20
CA ILE A 132 2.07 -1.11 -9.22
C ILE A 132 2.75 -2.26 -8.51
N ASN A 133 2.34 -3.50 -8.80
CA ASN A 133 3.08 -4.68 -8.40
C ASN A 133 4.12 -5.03 -9.49
N PRO A 134 5.43 -5.15 -9.16
CA PRO A 134 6.48 -5.34 -10.14
C PRO A 134 6.42 -6.70 -10.88
N PHE A 135 5.63 -7.66 -10.37
CA PHE A 135 5.46 -8.99 -10.97
C PHE A 135 4.11 -9.19 -11.65
N LEU A 136 3.26 -8.15 -11.69
CA LEU A 136 1.98 -8.16 -12.38
C LEU A 136 2.03 -7.18 -13.54
N PHE A 137 2.10 -7.71 -14.76
CA PHE A 137 1.98 -6.91 -15.97
C PHE A 137 0.51 -6.92 -16.42
N PRO A 138 -0.08 -5.76 -16.73
CA PRO A 138 -1.40 -5.73 -17.37
C PRO A 138 -1.35 -6.60 -18.63
N GLY A 139 -2.32 -7.49 -18.80
CA GLY A 139 -2.45 -8.23 -20.05
C GLY A 139 -2.65 -7.25 -21.20
N GLU A 140 -2.11 -7.58 -22.39
CA GLU A 140 -2.55 -6.91 -23.62
C GLU A 140 -4.05 -7.19 -23.75
N GLY A 141 -4.89 -6.17 -23.51
CA GLY A 141 -6.32 -6.28 -23.74
C GLY A 141 -6.56 -6.54 -25.22
N GLU A 142 -7.41 -7.53 -25.54
CA GLU A 142 -8.03 -7.64 -26.86
C GLU A 142 -8.94 -6.44 -27.16
#